data_AF-R6TZF5-F1
#
_entry.id   AF-R6TZF5-F1
#
_cell.length_a   1.000
_cell.length_b   1.000
_cell.length_c   1.000
_cell.angle_alpha   90.00
_cell.angle_beta   90.00
_cell.angle_gamma   90.00
#
_symmetry.space_group_name_H-M   'P 1'
#
loop_
_entity.id
_entity.type
_entity.pdbx_description
1 polymer ?
#
loop_
_entity_poly.entity_id
_entity_poly.type
_entity_poly.pdbx_seq_one_letter_code
_entity_poly.pdbx_strand_id
1 'polypeptide(L)'
;MAISKIVSYEWDYVILQEQSLVPCTDKEKFIATVRKLCTMISQVGAKVILYETWAYRRDSEKLASTGMTYDEMNRRLSEAYNEAAEATGAVVARVGDVFARIMNSGNITHLINQNDNYHPSTSGSYLAACVIFRTITGKQTIGLPCPSNVSLYNLSVIQKVTDSFV
;
A
#
# COMPACT_ATOMS: atom_id res chain seq x y z
N MET A 1 14.95 16.32 10.37
CA MET A 1 13.71 16.13 9.55
C MET A 1 13.85 14.82 8.77
N ALA A 2 12.78 14.20 8.26
CA ALA A 2 12.86 12.86 7.63
C ALA A 2 13.91 12.74 6.51
N ILE A 3 14.09 13.78 5.69
CA ILE A 3 15.10 13.82 4.60
C ILE A 3 16.52 13.63 5.13
N SER A 4 16.86 14.21 6.28
CA SER A 4 18.22 14.03 6.84
C SER A 4 18.46 12.57 7.24
N LYS A 5 17.42 11.83 7.67
CA LYS A 5 17.55 10.40 8.01
C LYS A 5 17.74 9.52 6.78
N ILE A 6 17.18 9.88 5.63
CA ILE A 6 17.39 9.15 4.37
C ILE A 6 18.88 9.07 4.04
N VAL A 7 19.61 10.16 4.26
CA VAL A 7 21.03 10.28 3.91
C VAL A 7 22.01 9.97 5.05
N SER A 8 21.51 9.70 6.27
CA SER A 8 22.36 9.48 7.46
C SER A 8 22.61 8.02 7.79
N TYR A 9 22.01 7.08 7.06
CA TYR A 9 22.15 5.65 7.30
C TYR A 9 22.27 4.91 5.97
N GLU A 10 22.88 3.72 6.00
CA GLU A 10 22.89 2.79 4.88
C GLU A 10 21.59 1.99 4.90
N TRP A 11 20.67 2.32 3.99
CA TRP A 11 19.40 1.63 3.85
C TRP A 11 19.47 0.64 2.69
N ASP A 12 19.02 -0.60 2.88
CA ASP A 12 18.77 -1.49 1.74
C ASP A 12 17.51 -1.05 0.96
N TYR A 13 16.48 -0.63 1.70
CA TYR A 13 15.18 -0.23 1.17
C TYR A 13 14.66 1.03 1.87
N VAL A 14 14.02 1.91 1.10
CA VAL A 14 13.21 3.02 1.61
C VAL A 14 11.80 2.88 1.06
N ILE A 15 10.82 2.80 1.96
CA ILE A 15 9.41 2.67 1.61
C ILE A 15 8.75 4.06 1.66
N LEU A 16 8.13 4.46 0.55
CA LEU A 16 7.44 5.74 0.41
C LEU A 16 5.93 5.54 0.36
N GLN A 17 5.20 6.30 1.17
CA GLN A 17 3.74 6.34 1.17
C GLN A 17 3.29 7.80 1.14
N GLU A 18 2.43 8.15 0.18
CA GLU A 18 1.82 9.47 0.08
C GLU A 18 0.45 9.48 0.77
N GLN A 19 0.03 10.64 1.28
CA GLN A 19 -1.32 10.84 1.81
C GLN A 19 -2.39 10.19 0.91
N SER A 20 -3.32 9.46 1.52
CA SER A 20 -4.19 8.45 0.87
C SER A 20 -5.14 8.93 -0.23
N LEU A 21 -5.27 10.25 -0.45
CA LEU A 21 -6.10 10.84 -1.49
C LEU A 21 -5.28 11.57 -2.56
N VAL A 22 -4.10 12.08 -2.21
CA VAL A 22 -3.26 12.90 -3.10
C VAL A 22 -2.95 12.21 -4.44
N PRO A 23 -2.61 10.90 -4.51
CA PRO A 23 -2.40 10.25 -5.81
C PRO A 23 -3.63 10.27 -6.72
N CYS A 24 -4.85 10.38 -6.18
CA CYS A 24 -6.09 10.48 -6.95
C CYS A 24 -6.42 11.92 -7.39
N THR A 25 -6.09 12.91 -6.56
CA THR A 25 -6.50 14.31 -6.77
C THR A 25 -5.40 15.18 -7.37
N ASP A 26 -4.14 14.82 -7.17
CA ASP A 26 -2.96 15.56 -7.63
C ASP A 26 -1.83 14.57 -8.01
N LYS A 27 -2.14 13.71 -8.98
CA LYS A 27 -1.24 12.65 -9.47
C LYS A 27 0.10 13.21 -9.95
N GLU A 28 0.10 14.35 -10.63
CA GLU A 28 1.31 14.97 -11.17
C GLU A 28 2.26 15.39 -10.05
N LYS A 29 1.75 16.04 -9.00
CA LYS A 29 2.56 16.41 -7.84
C LYS A 29 3.07 15.19 -7.08
N PHE A 30 2.25 14.15 -6.94
CA PHE A 30 2.67 12.88 -6.35
C PHE A 30 3.87 12.29 -7.11
N ILE A 31 3.74 12.10 -8.43
CA ILE A 31 4.82 11.56 -9.28
C ILE A 31 6.07 12.45 -9.23
N ALA A 32 5.91 13.77 -9.34
CA ALA A 32 7.02 14.72 -9.27
C ALA A 32 7.76 14.66 -7.92
N THR A 33 7.04 14.44 -6.82
CA THR A 33 7.62 14.30 -5.48
C THR A 33 8.34 12.96 -5.32
N VAL A 34 7.73 11.87 -5.79
CA VAL A 34 8.36 10.54 -5.82
C VAL A 34 9.66 10.57 -6.63
N ARG A 35 9.68 11.20 -7.81
CA ARG A 35 10.90 11.38 -8.61
C ARG A 35 12.03 12.03 -7.80
N LYS A 36 11.75 13.15 -7.13
CA LYS A 36 12.74 13.87 -6.31
C LYS A 36 13.28 12.99 -5.18
N LEU A 37 12.40 12.28 -4.48
CA LEU A 37 12.79 11.38 -3.40
C LEU A 37 13.60 10.19 -3.92
N CYS A 38 13.21 9.58 -5.04
CA CYS A 38 13.94 8.48 -5.66
C CYS A 38 15.36 8.90 -6.05
N THR A 39 15.53 10.09 -6.62
CA THR A 39 16.86 10.65 -6.92
C THR A 39 17.71 10.73 -5.65
N MET A 40 17.20 11.30 -4.56
CA MET A 40 17.94 11.41 -3.30
C MET A 40 18.28 10.04 -2.69
N ILE A 41 17.33 9.10 -2.71
CA ILE A 41 17.49 7.76 -2.13
C ILE A 41 18.50 6.93 -2.95
N SER A 42 18.47 7.05 -4.28
CA SER A 42 19.41 6.34 -5.16
C SER A 42 20.87 6.75 -4.94
N GLN A 43 21.12 7.99 -4.50
CA GLN A 43 22.47 8.48 -4.19
C GLN A 43 23.10 7.77 -2.98
N VAL A 44 22.28 7.18 -2.10
CA VAL A 44 22.73 6.38 -0.97
C VAL A 44 22.60 4.87 -1.22
N GLY A 45 22.36 4.46 -2.47
CA GLY A 45 22.35 3.05 -2.89
C GLY A 45 21.12 2.24 -2.51
N ALA A 46 20.12 2.85 -1.86
CA ALA A 46 18.92 2.16 -1.40
C ALA A 46 17.89 1.96 -2.52
N LYS A 47 17.16 0.85 -2.47
CA LYS A 47 16.03 0.59 -3.38
C LYS A 47 14.76 1.27 -2.86
N VAL A 48 13.98 1.84 -3.77
CA VAL A 48 12.71 2.50 -3.42
C VAL A 48 11.55 1.53 -3.62
N ILE A 49 10.70 1.42 -2.59
CA ILE A 49 9.42 0.73 -2.66
C ILE A 49 8.30 1.75 -2.46
N LEU A 50 7.34 1.80 -3.37
CA LEU A 50 6.14 2.61 -3.23
C LEU A 50 5.05 1.76 -2.57
N TYR A 51 4.57 2.21 -1.41
CA TYR A 51 3.48 1.58 -0.69
C TYR A 51 2.15 2.08 -1.26
N GLU A 52 1.62 1.35 -2.24
CA GLU A 52 0.31 1.61 -2.85
C GLU A 52 -0.81 1.45 -1.82
N THR A 53 -1.45 2.54 -1.46
CA THR A 53 -2.56 2.57 -0.48
C THR A 53 -3.89 2.11 -1.10
N TRP A 54 -4.93 1.94 -0.28
CA TRP A 54 -6.25 1.43 -0.68
C TRP A 54 -7.34 2.50 -0.79
N ALA A 55 -8.39 2.20 -1.54
CA ALA A 55 -9.61 3.00 -1.57
C ALA A 55 -10.34 3.00 -0.21
N TYR A 56 -11.01 4.10 0.10
CA TYR A 56 -11.80 4.25 1.32
C TYR A 56 -12.96 3.26 1.36
N ARG A 57 -13.52 3.00 2.56
CA ARG A 57 -14.57 1.98 2.73
C ARG A 57 -15.75 2.28 1.80
N ARG A 58 -16.25 1.24 1.12
CA ARG A 58 -17.50 1.29 0.34
C ARG A 58 -18.62 1.87 1.22
N ASP A 59 -19.47 2.67 0.59
CA ASP A 59 -20.66 3.29 1.20
C ASP A 59 -20.37 4.14 2.45
N SER A 60 -19.14 4.65 2.61
CA SER A 60 -18.81 5.59 3.69
C SER A 60 -18.98 7.04 3.25
N GLU A 61 -19.36 7.90 4.20
CA GLU A 61 -19.38 9.36 3.99
C GLU A 61 -18.01 9.88 3.57
N LYS A 62 -16.94 9.27 4.08
CA LYS A 62 -15.56 9.63 3.72
C LYS A 62 -15.29 9.40 2.24
N LEU A 63 -15.68 8.25 1.69
CA LEU A 63 -15.59 7.98 0.26
C LEU A 63 -16.48 8.92 -0.55
N ALA A 64 -17.74 9.09 -0.13
CA ALA A 64 -18.69 9.97 -0.81
C ALA A 64 -18.17 11.42 -0.90
N SER A 65 -17.50 11.91 0.15
CA SER A 65 -16.89 13.26 0.18
C SER A 65 -15.79 13.47 -0.86
N THR A 66 -15.22 12.41 -1.42
CA THR A 66 -14.23 12.49 -2.50
C THR A 66 -14.85 12.70 -3.89
N GLY A 67 -16.16 12.46 -4.03
CA GLY A 67 -16.85 12.44 -5.34
C GLY A 67 -16.52 11.24 -6.22
N MET A 68 -15.79 10.24 -5.71
CA MET A 68 -15.42 9.02 -6.44
C MET A 68 -16.22 7.80 -5.96
N THR A 69 -16.43 6.85 -6.87
CA THR A 69 -16.83 5.49 -6.47
C THR A 69 -15.62 4.74 -5.89
N TYR A 70 -15.88 3.63 -5.19
CA TYR A 70 -14.79 2.78 -4.67
C TYR A 70 -13.86 2.31 -5.79
N ASP A 71 -14.44 1.79 -6.88
CA ASP A 71 -13.66 1.23 -7.98
C ASP A 71 -12.87 2.32 -8.71
N GLU A 72 -13.42 3.54 -8.81
CA GLU A 72 -12.71 4.69 -9.37
C GLU A 72 -11.52 5.12 -8.50
N MET A 73 -11.72 5.22 -7.17
CA MET A 73 -10.63 5.54 -6.25
C MET A 73 -9.55 4.46 -6.28
N ASN A 74 -9.93 3.18 -6.28
CA ASN A 74 -8.98 2.06 -6.34
C ASN A 74 -8.16 2.10 -7.63
N ARG A 75 -8.83 2.29 -8.77
CA ARG A 75 -8.19 2.40 -10.09
C ARG A 75 -7.20 3.57 -10.15
N ARG A 76 -7.60 4.77 -9.69
CA ARG A 76 -6.73 5.95 -9.68
C ARG A 76 -5.50 5.78 -8.79
N LEU A 77 -5.65 5.16 -7.62
CA LEU A 77 -4.51 4.83 -6.76
C LEU A 77 -3.56 3.89 -7.48
N SER A 78 -4.05 2.75 -7.98
CA SER A 78 -3.22 1.76 -8.67
C SER A 78 -2.49 2.37 -9.88
N GLU A 79 -3.18 3.15 -10.72
CA GLU A 79 -2.57 3.85 -11.86
C GLU A 79 -1.49 4.85 -11.43
N ALA A 80 -1.78 5.71 -10.44
CA ALA A 80 -0.82 6.71 -9.99
C ALA A 80 0.47 6.08 -9.44
N TYR A 81 0.36 5.01 -8.65
CA TYR A 81 1.52 4.31 -8.11
C TYR A 81 2.31 3.57 -9.20
N ASN A 82 1.63 2.94 -10.18
CA ASN A 82 2.31 2.28 -11.31
C ASN A 82 3.01 3.29 -12.23
N GLU A 83 2.38 4.43 -12.55
CA GLU A 83 3.01 5.51 -13.33
C GLU A 83 4.21 6.13 -12.58
N ALA A 84 4.13 6.30 -11.26
CA ALA A 84 5.24 6.76 -10.45
C ALA A 84 6.41 5.77 -10.48
N ALA A 85 6.13 4.47 -10.42
CA ALA A 85 7.14 3.40 -10.52
C ALA A 85 7.78 3.37 -11.92
N GLU A 86 7.00 3.40 -12.99
CA GLU A 86 7.51 3.47 -14.37
C GLU A 86 8.43 4.68 -14.57
N ALA A 87 8.04 5.82 -14.00
CA ALA A 87 8.79 7.07 -14.10
C ALA A 87 10.11 7.10 -13.30
N THR A 88 10.34 6.16 -12.38
CA THR A 88 11.46 6.22 -11.42
C THR A 88 12.26 4.93 -11.31
N GLY A 89 11.75 3.81 -11.81
CA GLY A 89 12.31 2.47 -11.56
C GLY A 89 12.05 1.95 -10.15
N ALA A 90 11.21 2.62 -9.35
CA ALA A 90 10.80 2.12 -8.04
C ALA A 90 9.91 0.87 -8.18
N VAL A 91 9.85 0.05 -7.13
CA VAL A 91 8.98 -1.14 -7.09
C VAL A 91 7.69 -0.81 -6.34
N VAL A 92 6.54 -1.28 -6.82
CA VAL A 92 5.26 -1.08 -6.13
C VAL A 92 4.96 -2.26 -5.20
N ALA A 93 4.76 -1.98 -3.92
CA ALA A 93 4.10 -2.89 -2.99
C ALA A 93 2.57 -2.70 -3.13
N ARG A 94 1.92 -3.59 -3.88
CA ARG A 94 0.52 -3.49 -4.32
C ARG A 94 -0.52 -3.76 -3.23
N VAL A 95 -0.46 -3.00 -2.13
CA VAL A 95 -1.34 -3.24 -0.96
C VAL A 95 -2.79 -2.90 -1.28
N GLY A 96 -3.05 -1.80 -1.99
CA GLY A 96 -4.37 -1.39 -2.46
C GLY A 96 -5.08 -2.45 -3.28
N ASP A 97 -4.40 -3.00 -4.29
CA ASP A 97 -4.94 -4.06 -5.12
C ASP A 97 -5.26 -5.36 -4.34
N VAL A 98 -4.40 -5.75 -3.39
CA VAL A 98 -4.65 -6.93 -2.55
C VAL A 98 -5.84 -6.68 -1.61
N PHE A 99 -5.97 -5.46 -1.06
CA PHE A 99 -7.16 -5.02 -0.33
C PHE A 99 -8.42 -5.20 -1.19
N ALA A 100 -8.42 -4.65 -2.40
CA ALA A 100 -9.57 -4.70 -3.30
C ALA A 100 -9.95 -6.15 -3.65
N ARG A 101 -8.98 -7.02 -3.94
CA ARG A 101 -9.25 -8.44 -4.24
C ARG A 101 -9.92 -9.16 -3.07
N ILE A 102 -9.44 -8.94 -1.84
CA ILE A 102 -10.06 -9.57 -0.66
C ILE A 102 -11.45 -9.00 -0.39
N MET A 103 -11.60 -7.68 -0.40
CA MET A 103 -12.90 -7.03 -0.16
C MET A 103 -13.95 -7.43 -1.21
N ASN A 104 -13.56 -7.54 -2.49
CA ASN A 104 -14.46 -7.93 -3.57
C ASN A 104 -14.82 -9.43 -3.55
N SER A 105 -13.98 -10.27 -2.94
CA SER A 105 -14.30 -11.69 -2.74
C SER A 105 -15.33 -11.96 -1.65
N GLY A 106 -15.62 -10.97 -0.79
CA GLY A 106 -16.50 -11.13 0.38
C GLY A 106 -15.88 -11.94 1.53
N ASN A 107 -14.65 -12.45 1.38
CA ASN A 107 -14.01 -13.29 2.40
C ASN A 107 -13.74 -12.55 3.71
N ILE A 108 -13.24 -11.32 3.64
CA ILE A 108 -12.99 -10.47 4.80
C ILE A 108 -13.67 -9.12 4.56
N THR A 109 -14.57 -8.74 5.47
CA THR A 109 -15.36 -7.51 5.37
C THR A 109 -14.78 -6.33 6.18
N HIS A 110 -13.76 -6.59 7.00
CA HIS A 110 -13.21 -5.63 7.98
C HIS A 110 -11.70 -5.43 7.86
N LEU A 111 -11.20 -5.14 6.66
CA LEU A 111 -9.80 -4.70 6.47
C LEU A 111 -9.60 -3.21 6.76
N ILE A 112 -10.67 -2.41 6.75
CA ILE A 112 -10.68 -0.99 7.07
C ILE A 112 -11.37 -0.80 8.43
N ASN A 113 -10.83 0.11 9.25
CA ASN A 113 -11.43 0.47 10.53
C ASN A 113 -12.80 1.12 10.30
N GLN A 114 -13.83 0.62 10.98
CA GLN A 114 -15.19 1.11 10.82
C GLN A 114 -15.44 2.46 11.48
N ASN A 115 -14.58 2.87 12.42
CA ASN A 115 -14.73 4.14 13.15
C ASN A 115 -14.41 5.36 12.27
N ASP A 116 -13.45 5.22 11.35
CA ASP A 116 -13.01 6.32 10.49
C ASP A 116 -13.19 6.05 8.99
N ASN A 117 -13.37 4.79 8.59
CA ASN A 117 -13.64 4.35 7.22
C ASN A 117 -12.48 4.52 6.22
N TYR A 118 -11.26 4.78 6.67
CA TYR A 118 -10.10 4.85 5.76
C TYR A 118 -8.78 4.32 6.34
N HIS A 119 -8.59 4.31 7.67
CA HIS A 119 -7.42 3.67 8.25
C HIS A 119 -7.56 2.15 8.24
N PRO A 120 -6.45 1.40 8.21
CA PRO A 120 -6.52 -0.04 8.21
C PRO A 120 -6.96 -0.55 9.58
N SER A 121 -7.73 -1.64 9.60
CA SER A 121 -7.88 -2.46 10.82
C SER A 121 -6.58 -3.22 11.10
N THR A 122 -6.47 -3.94 12.22
CA THR A 122 -5.28 -4.78 12.44
C THR A 122 -5.09 -5.86 11.37
N SER A 123 -6.18 -6.41 10.83
CA SER A 123 -6.09 -7.33 9.68
C SER A 123 -5.62 -6.60 8.42
N GLY A 124 -6.06 -5.36 8.20
CA GLY A 124 -5.57 -4.52 7.10
C GLY A 124 -4.08 -4.18 7.21
N SER A 125 -3.61 -3.82 8.41
CA SER A 125 -2.18 -3.58 8.66
C SER A 125 -1.35 -4.84 8.48
N TYR A 126 -1.86 -6.00 8.91
CA TYR A 126 -1.20 -7.28 8.69
C TYR A 126 -1.07 -7.63 7.20
N LEU A 127 -2.12 -7.40 6.42
CA LEU A 127 -2.11 -7.54 4.96
C LEU A 127 -1.04 -6.64 4.33
N ALA A 128 -1.00 -5.36 4.70
CA ALA A 128 0.04 -4.44 4.22
C ALA A 128 1.45 -4.96 4.52
N ALA A 129 1.67 -5.45 5.74
CA ALA A 129 2.95 -6.03 6.15
C ALA A 129 3.32 -7.27 5.33
N CYS A 130 2.36 -8.17 5.03
CA CYS A 130 2.59 -9.35 4.20
C CYS A 130 3.01 -8.96 2.77
N VAL A 131 2.32 -7.99 2.17
CA VAL A 131 2.64 -7.52 0.80
C VAL A 131 4.01 -6.84 0.77
N ILE A 132 4.32 -5.99 1.74
CA ILE A 132 5.64 -5.34 1.84
C ILE A 132 6.74 -6.37 2.07
N PHE A 133 6.55 -7.33 2.97
CA PHE A 133 7.50 -8.42 3.23
C PHE A 133 7.81 -9.20 1.95
N ARG A 134 6.77 -9.57 1.20
CA ARG A 134 6.92 -10.31 -0.05
C ARG A 134 7.61 -9.47 -1.12
N THR A 135 7.31 -8.17 -1.20
CA THR A 135 7.96 -7.22 -2.12
C THR A 135 9.46 -7.09 -1.84
N ILE A 136 9.84 -7.05 -0.56
CA ILE A 136 11.25 -6.95 -0.14
C ILE A 136 12.01 -8.26 -0.35
N THR A 137 11.40 -9.39 0.02
CA THR A 137 12.13 -10.66 0.19
C THR A 137 11.91 -11.66 -0.94
N GLY A 138 10.85 -11.51 -1.74
CA GLY A 138 10.38 -12.51 -2.70
C GLY A 138 9.85 -13.81 -2.06
N LYS A 139 9.81 -13.91 -0.73
CA LYS A 139 9.40 -15.12 -0.01
C LYS A 139 7.89 -15.20 0.12
N GLN A 140 7.39 -16.42 0.23
CA GLN A 140 6.00 -16.69 0.58
C GLN A 140 5.67 -16.20 1.98
N THR A 141 4.43 -15.74 2.14
CA THR A 141 3.88 -15.25 3.40
C THR A 141 3.14 -16.34 4.15
N ILE A 142 2.74 -17.43 3.48
CA ILE A 142 2.16 -18.61 4.12
C ILE A 142 3.09 -19.12 5.23
N GLY A 143 2.54 -19.25 6.44
CA GLY A 143 3.26 -19.73 7.62
C GLY A 143 3.96 -18.64 8.43
N LEU A 144 3.92 -17.37 8.00
CA LEU A 144 4.37 -16.26 8.84
C LEU A 144 3.44 -16.04 10.04
N PRO A 145 3.95 -15.53 11.17
CA PRO A 145 3.11 -15.17 12.31
C PRO A 145 2.20 -13.98 11.97
N CYS A 146 1.12 -13.80 12.74
CA CYS A 146 0.29 -12.60 12.75
C CYS A 146 0.14 -12.04 14.17
N PRO A 147 -0.29 -10.77 14.33
CA PRO A 147 -0.75 -10.27 15.61
C PRO A 147 -1.88 -11.13 16.19
N SER A 148 -1.95 -11.23 17.52
CA SER A 148 -2.90 -12.12 18.23
C SER A 148 -4.39 -11.80 17.98
N ASN A 149 -4.69 -10.58 17.55
CA ASN A 149 -6.04 -10.12 17.23
C ASN A 149 -6.40 -10.27 15.73
N VAL A 150 -5.57 -10.94 14.93
CA VAL A 150 -5.92 -11.39 13.58
C VAL A 150 -6.38 -12.85 13.68
N SER A 151 -7.60 -13.14 13.22
CA SER A 151 -8.13 -14.51 13.26
C SER A 151 -7.33 -15.44 12.33
N LEU A 152 -7.26 -16.73 12.66
CA LEU A 152 -6.59 -17.73 11.82
C LEU A 152 -7.19 -17.79 10.41
N TYR A 153 -8.50 -17.57 10.29
CA TYR A 153 -9.17 -17.46 9.01
C TYR A 153 -8.64 -16.26 8.20
N ASN A 154 -8.61 -15.05 8.80
CA ASN A 154 -8.10 -13.85 8.15
C ASN A 154 -6.61 -14.00 7.78
N LEU A 155 -5.78 -14.55 8.68
CA LEU A 155 -4.39 -14.89 8.39
C LEU A 155 -4.30 -15.74 7.13
N SER A 156 -5.06 -16.84 7.07
CA SER A 156 -4.97 -17.79 5.96
C SER A 156 -5.39 -17.17 4.63
N VAL A 157 -6.43 -16.35 4.63
CA VAL A 157 -6.92 -15.66 3.43
C VAL A 157 -5.91 -14.60 2.97
N ILE A 158 -5.43 -13.77 3.90
CA ILE A 158 -4.45 -12.71 3.61
C ILE A 158 -3.19 -13.31 2.99
N GLN A 159 -2.58 -14.30 3.64
CA GLN A 159 -1.34 -14.92 3.14
C GLN A 159 -1.52 -15.56 1.76
N LYS A 160 -2.60 -16.32 1.56
CA LYS A 160 -2.90 -16.97 0.26
C LYS A 160 -3.10 -15.95 -0.85
N VAL A 161 -3.88 -14.89 -0.60
CA VAL A 161 -4.17 -13.89 -1.63
C VAL A 161 -2.91 -13.07 -1.93
N THR A 162 -2.16 -12.64 -0.92
CA THR A 162 -0.87 -11.95 -1.10
C THR A 162 0.12 -12.80 -1.91
N ASP A 163 0.23 -14.09 -1.63
CA ASP A 163 1.17 -14.97 -2.34
C ASP A 163 0.77 -15.23 -3.81
N SER A 164 -0.50 -15.02 -4.16
CA SER A 164 -1.03 -15.14 -5.53
C SER A 164 -0.94 -13.86 -6.36
N PHE A 165 -0.38 -12.78 -5.81
CA PHE A 165 -0.34 -11.44 -6.42
C PHE A 165 1.01 -11.09 -7.07
N VAL A 166 1.80 -12.11 -7.43
CA VAL A 166 3.13 -11.96 -8.04
C VAL A 166 3.14 -12.56 -9.44
#